data_AF-A0A972D225-F1
#
_entry.id   AF-A0A972D225-F1
#
_cell.length_a   1.000
_cell.length_b   1.000
_cell.length_c   1.000
_cell.angle_alpha   90.00
_cell.angle_beta   90.00
_cell.angle_gamma   90.00
#
_symmetry.space_group_name_H-M   'P 1'
#
loop_
_entity.id
_entity.type
_entity.pdbx_description
1 polymer ?
#
loop_
_entity_poly.entity_id
_entity_poly.type
_entity_poly.pdbx_seq_one_letter_code
_entity_poly.pdbx_strand_id
1 'polypeptide(L)'
;MKRRFLPLLIVLALTMTVFVGCTNEPTTEPVEAEAVDVKKVFVTPEWVMSVITGGQEESRKYLIIEASKERLQDSSYNNEGHIPGALYLNIKDIEDPVYWTLKSPEKMEETMLKLGITKDTVVILYGSDISGVARVGFAFIWAGVENVKILDGGLEAWKNAGYQLETTLNTPRPAAEFGGQVPGNPEFVLPIEDVRNKLEEDTNFRLVSIRPYEEFIGETSGYSFIAKAGEPKGAVWGKGGSEYINEDGTVITMDEMKELWEGLDFTLDNELSFYSGRSWNAAIPFLIMYENGYTNMSIYDGGWYRWQLNNEFEVQVGDPASDDVIYTTVEELPNDKAAK
;
A
#
# COMPACT_ATOMS: atom_id res chain seq x y z
N MET A 1 -29.67 -88.60 -16.42
CA MET A 1 -30.38 -87.43 -15.88
C MET A 1 -30.07 -87.27 -14.39
N LYS A 2 -29.17 -86.36 -14.02
CA LYS A 2 -28.93 -85.96 -12.62
C LYS A 2 -28.86 -84.43 -12.57
N ARG A 3 -29.88 -83.83 -11.95
CA ARG A 3 -29.91 -82.40 -11.57
C ARG A 3 -29.04 -82.23 -10.33
N ARG A 4 -28.22 -81.17 -10.27
CA ARG A 4 -27.65 -80.64 -9.04
C ARG A 4 -27.85 -79.13 -9.00
N PHE A 5 -28.49 -78.68 -7.92
CA PHE A 5 -28.66 -77.30 -7.50
C PHE A 5 -27.32 -76.69 -7.11
N LEU A 6 -27.12 -75.40 -7.42
CA LEU A 6 -26.01 -74.58 -6.94
C LEU A 6 -26.60 -73.47 -6.06
N PRO A 7 -26.15 -73.29 -4.79
CA PRO A 7 -26.60 -72.17 -3.97
C PRO A 7 -25.69 -70.95 -4.19
N LEU A 8 -26.34 -69.78 -4.22
CA LEU A 8 -25.76 -68.45 -4.34
C LEU A 8 -25.15 -68.04 -2.98
N LEU A 9 -23.86 -67.72 -2.93
CA LEU A 9 -23.19 -67.15 -1.76
C LEU A 9 -22.94 -65.66 -2.03
N ILE A 10 -23.63 -64.80 -1.27
CA ILE A 10 -23.43 -63.35 -1.26
C ILE A 10 -22.31 -63.06 -0.25
N VAL A 11 -21.20 -62.51 -0.72
CA VAL A 11 -20.10 -62.01 0.13
C VAL A 11 -20.21 -60.49 0.18
N LEU A 12 -20.51 -59.96 1.36
CA LEU A 12 -20.53 -58.54 1.67
C LEU A 12 -19.08 -58.07 1.91
N ALA A 13 -18.51 -57.34 0.96
CA ALA A 13 -17.18 -56.73 1.12
C ALA A 13 -17.32 -55.41 1.87
N LEU A 14 -16.88 -55.40 3.14
CA LEU A 14 -16.78 -54.20 3.97
C LEU A 14 -15.49 -53.46 3.58
N THR A 15 -15.60 -52.39 2.79
CA THR A 15 -14.45 -51.53 2.46
C THR A 15 -14.17 -50.61 3.64
N MET A 16 -13.08 -50.89 4.37
CA MET A 16 -12.47 -49.95 5.32
C MET A 16 -11.86 -48.79 4.55
N THR A 17 -12.48 -47.62 4.60
CA THR A 17 -11.90 -46.35 4.16
C THR A 17 -10.86 -45.93 5.20
N VAL A 18 -9.57 -45.98 4.84
CA VAL A 18 -8.50 -45.38 5.63
C VAL A 18 -8.59 -43.88 5.42
N PHE A 19 -9.04 -43.13 6.43
CA PHE A 19 -8.84 -41.69 6.48
C PHE A 19 -7.34 -41.45 6.70
N VAL A 20 -6.63 -41.08 5.64
CA VAL A 20 -5.33 -40.42 5.78
C VAL A 20 -5.64 -39.03 6.32
N GLY A 21 -5.43 -38.85 7.63
CA GLY A 21 -5.39 -37.52 8.20
C GLY A 21 -4.19 -36.80 7.62
N CYS A 22 -4.40 -35.79 6.78
CA CYS A 22 -3.38 -34.82 6.45
C CYS A 22 -3.03 -34.09 7.75
N THR A 23 -1.97 -34.51 8.42
CA THR A 23 -1.23 -33.62 9.31
C THR A 23 -0.57 -32.59 8.41
N ASN A 24 -1.12 -31.38 8.35
CA ASN A 24 -0.48 -30.23 7.71
C ASN A 24 0.75 -29.87 8.55
N GLU A 25 1.86 -30.59 8.35
CA GLU A 25 3.15 -30.06 8.74
C GLU A 25 3.45 -28.87 7.81
N PRO A 26 3.97 -27.75 8.34
CA PRO A 26 4.36 -26.62 7.51
C PRO A 26 5.35 -27.11 6.45
N THR A 27 5.12 -26.74 5.19
CA THR A 27 5.97 -27.12 4.07
C THR A 27 7.39 -26.64 4.36
N THR A 28 8.30 -27.59 4.61
CA THR A 28 9.71 -27.30 4.91
C THR A 28 10.59 -27.34 3.66
N GLU A 29 10.03 -27.79 2.53
CA GLU A 29 10.74 -27.77 1.26
C GLU A 29 10.69 -26.36 0.63
N PRO A 30 11.81 -25.88 0.05
CA PRO A 30 11.85 -24.60 -0.64
C PRO A 30 10.76 -24.50 -1.72
N VAL A 31 9.94 -23.46 -1.65
CA VAL A 31 9.06 -23.09 -2.76
C VAL A 31 9.91 -22.34 -3.78
N GLU A 32 9.94 -22.83 -5.02
CA GLU A 32 10.60 -22.12 -6.12
C GLU A 32 9.70 -21.01 -6.65
N ALA A 33 10.25 -19.80 -6.75
CA ALA A 33 9.64 -18.64 -7.38
C ALA A 33 10.72 -17.87 -8.14
N GLU A 34 10.34 -17.17 -9.22
CA GLU A 34 11.29 -16.35 -9.97
C GLU A 34 11.88 -15.25 -9.09
N ALA A 35 13.19 -15.02 -9.22
CA ALA A 35 13.84 -13.91 -8.56
C ALA A 35 13.30 -12.57 -9.11
N VAL A 36 13.18 -11.58 -8.24
CA VAL A 36 12.67 -10.25 -8.60
C VAL A 36 13.77 -9.19 -8.45
N ASP A 37 13.66 -8.10 -9.19
CA ASP A 37 14.57 -6.96 -9.00
C ASP A 37 14.42 -6.35 -7.60
N VAL A 38 15.50 -5.75 -7.07
CA VAL A 38 15.48 -5.06 -5.77
C VAL A 38 14.38 -3.97 -5.72
N LYS A 39 14.16 -3.27 -6.83
CA LYS A 39 13.11 -2.24 -6.95
C LYS A 39 11.72 -2.78 -7.20
N LYS A 40 11.53 -4.08 -7.52
CA LYS A 40 10.19 -4.67 -7.62
C LYS A 40 9.49 -4.52 -6.26
N VAL A 41 8.32 -3.90 -6.19
CA VAL A 41 7.62 -3.67 -4.93
C VAL A 41 6.53 -4.71 -4.72
N PHE A 42 5.63 -4.89 -5.68
CA PHE A 42 4.48 -5.78 -5.52
C PHE A 42 4.86 -7.23 -5.85
N VAL A 43 4.84 -8.12 -4.87
CA VAL A 43 5.30 -9.51 -4.99
C VAL A 43 4.17 -10.50 -4.69
N THR A 44 4.22 -11.66 -5.35
CA THR A 44 3.23 -12.75 -5.20
C THR A 44 3.39 -13.50 -3.87
N PRO A 45 2.34 -14.17 -3.37
CA PRO A 45 2.45 -15.09 -2.23
C PRO A 45 3.56 -16.13 -2.36
N GLU A 46 3.73 -16.71 -3.55
CA GLU A 46 4.73 -17.75 -3.84
C GLU A 46 6.15 -17.23 -3.63
N TRP A 47 6.43 -16.00 -4.07
CA TRP A 47 7.70 -15.35 -3.83
C TRP A 47 7.96 -15.12 -2.35
N VAL A 48 6.97 -14.64 -1.59
CA VAL A 48 7.11 -14.46 -0.14
C VAL A 48 7.37 -15.80 0.56
N MET A 49 6.66 -16.87 0.16
CA MET A 49 6.91 -18.22 0.69
C MET A 49 8.31 -18.74 0.29
N SER A 50 8.79 -18.42 -0.90
CA SER A 50 10.14 -18.72 -1.33
C SER A 50 11.18 -18.02 -0.44
N VAL A 51 10.96 -16.74 -0.08
CA VAL A 51 11.81 -16.04 0.91
C VAL A 51 11.82 -16.76 2.24
N ILE A 52 10.64 -17.12 2.77
CA ILE A 52 10.50 -17.81 4.07
C ILE A 52 11.21 -19.17 4.07
N THR A 53 11.15 -19.90 2.97
CA THR A 53 11.68 -21.27 2.86
C THR A 53 13.13 -21.33 2.35
N GLY A 54 13.79 -20.18 2.17
CA GLY A 54 15.21 -20.12 1.80
C GLY A 54 15.51 -20.18 0.31
N GLY A 55 14.51 -19.97 -0.55
CA GLY A 55 14.62 -20.04 -2.01
C GLY A 55 15.08 -18.76 -2.70
N GLN A 56 15.24 -17.64 -1.97
CA GLN A 56 15.64 -16.34 -2.51
C GLN A 56 16.94 -15.82 -1.85
N GLU A 57 17.64 -14.89 -2.51
CA GLU A 57 18.80 -14.22 -1.89
C GLU A 57 18.36 -13.39 -0.66
N GLU A 58 17.16 -12.82 -0.72
CA GLU A 58 16.47 -12.07 0.34
C GLU A 58 16.22 -12.91 1.60
N SER A 59 16.21 -14.24 1.51
CA SER A 59 16.04 -15.15 2.65
C SER A 59 17.11 -14.98 3.73
N ARG A 60 18.25 -14.34 3.42
CA ARG A 60 19.35 -14.13 4.38
C ARG A 60 19.00 -13.16 5.50
N LYS A 61 18.20 -12.12 5.21
CA LYS A 61 17.87 -11.04 6.15
C LYS A 61 16.59 -10.33 5.70
N TYR A 62 15.46 -10.81 6.18
CA TYR A 62 14.16 -10.21 5.91
C TYR A 62 13.34 -10.00 7.19
N LEU A 63 12.35 -9.12 7.09
CA LEU A 63 11.26 -8.95 8.06
C LEU A 63 9.95 -8.93 7.30
N ILE A 64 8.96 -9.65 7.81
CA ILE A 64 7.57 -9.55 7.33
C ILE A 64 6.81 -8.68 8.32
N ILE A 65 5.99 -7.75 7.85
CA ILE A 65 5.26 -6.80 8.70
C ILE A 65 3.82 -6.66 8.20
N GLU A 66 2.86 -6.93 9.08
CA GLU A 66 1.48 -6.51 8.87
C GLU A 66 1.33 -5.03 9.27
N ALA A 67 0.95 -4.19 8.32
CA ALA A 67 0.63 -2.79 8.54
C ALA A 67 -0.89 -2.60 8.66
N SER A 68 -1.34 -1.99 9.74
CA SER A 68 -2.78 -1.74 9.97
C SER A 68 -3.06 -0.38 10.60
N LYS A 69 -4.23 0.18 10.28
CA LYS A 69 -4.77 1.41 10.89
C LYS A 69 -5.42 1.16 12.26
N GLU A 70 -5.87 -0.06 12.48
CA GLU A 70 -6.48 -0.53 13.72
C GLU A 70 -5.40 -0.71 14.78
N ARG A 71 -5.75 -0.82 16.06
CA ARG A 71 -4.76 -1.15 17.10
C ARG A 71 -4.49 -2.66 17.08
N LEU A 72 -3.34 -3.08 17.60
CA LEU A 72 -2.94 -4.49 17.63
C LEU A 72 -4.06 -5.41 18.13
N GLN A 73 -4.70 -5.07 19.25
CA GLN A 73 -5.76 -5.90 19.83
C GLN A 73 -7.02 -6.04 18.94
N ASP A 74 -7.24 -5.09 18.05
CA ASP A 74 -8.44 -5.02 17.19
C ASP A 74 -8.13 -5.54 15.78
N SER A 75 -6.85 -5.63 15.41
CA SER A 75 -6.39 -5.97 14.07
C SER A 75 -6.53 -7.45 13.68
N SER A 76 -6.61 -7.70 12.36
CA SER A 76 -6.54 -9.04 11.75
C SER A 76 -5.33 -9.84 12.24
N TYR A 77 -4.16 -9.20 12.38
CA TYR A 77 -2.94 -9.80 12.93
C TYR A 77 -3.19 -10.60 14.22
N ASN A 78 -3.97 -10.04 15.14
CA ASN A 78 -4.28 -10.68 16.42
C ASN A 78 -5.50 -11.59 16.35
N ASN A 79 -6.51 -11.24 15.55
CA ASN A 79 -7.84 -11.86 15.60
C ASN A 79 -8.04 -12.99 14.58
N GLU A 80 -7.39 -12.91 13.42
CA GLU A 80 -7.51 -13.90 12.33
C GLU A 80 -6.24 -14.75 12.14
N GLY A 81 -5.12 -14.26 12.66
CA GLY A 81 -3.79 -14.81 12.40
C GLY A 81 -3.05 -14.02 11.32
N HIS A 82 -1.74 -14.23 11.25
CA HIS A 82 -0.82 -13.47 10.42
C HIS A 82 0.14 -14.39 9.67
N ILE A 83 0.87 -13.83 8.70
CA ILE A 83 1.91 -14.59 7.99
C ILE A 83 2.96 -15.06 9.01
N PRO A 84 3.43 -16.32 8.98
CA PRO A 84 4.40 -16.83 9.95
C PRO A 84 5.64 -15.94 10.08
N GLY A 85 6.00 -15.60 11.32
CA GLY A 85 7.12 -14.72 11.64
C GLY A 85 6.87 -13.22 11.38
N ALA A 86 5.67 -12.83 10.91
CA ALA A 86 5.35 -11.43 10.70
C ALA A 86 5.30 -10.65 12.01
N LEU A 87 5.83 -9.43 11.99
CA LEU A 87 5.67 -8.41 13.02
C LEU A 87 4.42 -7.57 12.73
N TYR A 88 4.04 -6.74 13.69
CA TYR A 88 2.93 -5.81 13.56
C TYR A 88 3.41 -4.36 13.60
N LEU A 89 2.88 -3.51 12.72
CA LEU A 89 3.06 -2.07 12.72
C LEU A 89 1.71 -1.36 12.65
N ASN A 90 1.46 -0.45 13.59
CA ASN A 90 0.36 0.49 13.44
C ASN A 90 0.80 1.60 12.48
N ILE A 91 0.01 1.89 11.44
CA ILE A 91 0.37 2.94 10.46
C ILE A 91 0.53 4.31 11.14
N LYS A 92 -0.18 4.57 12.25
CA LYS A 92 -0.03 5.81 13.04
C LYS A 92 1.36 5.96 13.68
N ASP A 93 2.15 4.89 13.75
CA ASP A 93 3.50 4.94 14.28
C ASP A 93 4.51 5.56 13.30
N ILE A 94 4.14 5.71 12.02
CA ILE A 94 4.95 6.42 11.02
C ILE A 94 4.38 7.80 10.65
N GLU A 95 3.19 8.16 11.14
CA GLU A 95 2.51 9.42 10.81
C GLU A 95 2.48 10.40 11.98
N ASP A 96 2.63 11.68 11.67
CA ASP A 96 2.37 12.77 12.60
C ASP A 96 0.88 12.82 12.96
N PRO A 97 0.50 12.82 14.24
CA PRO A 97 -0.90 12.74 14.65
C PRO A 97 -1.68 14.04 14.44
N VAL A 98 -1.01 15.17 14.16
CA VAL A 98 -1.66 16.46 13.92
C VAL A 98 -1.95 16.61 12.44
N TYR A 99 -0.97 16.30 11.59
CA TYR A 99 -0.99 16.60 10.17
C TYR A 99 -1.16 15.40 9.26
N TRP A 100 -1.06 14.18 9.79
CA TRP A 100 -1.10 12.92 9.02
C TRP A 100 -0.02 12.81 7.93
N THR A 101 1.01 13.64 8.04
CA THR A 101 2.24 13.56 7.25
C THR A 101 3.17 12.52 7.84
N LEU A 102 4.22 12.11 7.12
CA LEU A 102 5.28 11.29 7.68
C LEU A 102 5.89 12.00 8.89
N LYS A 103 6.24 11.21 9.91
CA LYS A 103 7.01 11.72 11.05
C LYS A 103 8.35 12.30 10.61
N SER A 104 8.94 13.12 11.47
CA SER A 104 10.30 13.62 11.24
C SER A 104 11.27 12.47 11.01
N PRO A 105 12.37 12.71 10.27
CA PRO A 105 13.35 11.67 9.97
C PRO A 105 13.86 10.92 11.21
N GLU A 106 14.09 11.62 12.32
CA GLU A 106 14.57 11.03 13.57
C GLU A 106 13.52 10.09 14.19
N LYS A 107 12.24 10.44 14.08
CA LYS A 107 11.14 9.62 14.59
C LYS A 107 10.82 8.45 13.68
N MET A 108 10.99 8.61 12.37
CA MET A 108 10.92 7.51 11.42
C MET A 108 12.02 6.50 11.70
N GLU A 109 13.26 6.96 11.88
CA GLU A 109 14.40 6.11 12.23
C GLU A 109 14.15 5.37 13.57
N GLU A 110 13.67 6.07 14.60
CA GLU A 110 13.32 5.45 15.88
C GLU A 110 12.28 4.32 15.72
N THR A 111 11.24 4.52 14.90
CA THR A 111 10.22 3.50 14.61
C THR A 111 10.83 2.30 13.88
N MET A 112 11.64 2.54 12.83
CA MET A 112 12.31 1.47 12.07
C MET A 112 13.25 0.64 12.95
N LEU A 113 14.08 1.29 13.77
CA LEU A 113 15.03 0.61 14.64
C LEU A 113 14.34 -0.24 15.71
N LYS A 114 13.21 0.20 16.25
CA LYS A 114 12.41 -0.61 17.20
C LYS A 114 11.92 -1.92 16.59
N LEU A 115 11.65 -1.93 15.28
CA LEU A 115 11.24 -3.13 14.54
C LEU A 115 12.42 -4.00 14.10
N GLY A 116 13.66 -3.49 14.18
CA GLY A 116 14.85 -4.16 13.66
C GLY A 116 15.13 -3.88 12.18
N ILE A 117 14.50 -2.84 11.62
CA ILE A 117 14.70 -2.44 10.23
C ILE A 117 15.99 -1.62 10.14
N THR A 118 16.85 -2.02 9.21
CA THR A 118 18.08 -1.34 8.82
C THR A 118 18.07 -1.11 7.31
N LYS A 119 18.96 -0.28 6.79
CA LYS A 119 19.06 0.09 5.37
C LYS A 119 19.04 -1.10 4.42
N ASP A 120 19.75 -2.18 4.77
CA ASP A 120 19.91 -3.42 4.00
C ASP A 120 18.94 -4.54 4.40
N THR A 121 17.98 -4.27 5.30
CA THR A 121 16.92 -5.24 5.63
C THR A 121 15.93 -5.34 4.48
N VAL A 122 15.59 -6.55 4.05
CA VAL A 122 14.45 -6.77 3.15
C VAL A 122 13.17 -6.66 3.97
N VAL A 123 12.33 -5.67 3.67
CA VAL A 123 11.05 -5.48 4.39
C VAL A 123 9.90 -5.91 3.48
N ILE A 124 9.15 -6.93 3.90
CA ILE A 124 7.97 -7.44 3.19
C ILE A 124 6.74 -7.00 3.96
N LEU A 125 5.96 -6.09 3.38
CA LEU A 125 4.77 -5.53 3.98
C LEU A 125 3.51 -6.24 3.47
N TYR A 126 2.49 -6.33 4.31
CA TYR A 126 1.14 -6.69 3.88
C TYR A 126 0.12 -6.09 4.84
N GLY A 127 -1.16 -6.19 4.50
CA GLY A 127 -2.26 -5.73 5.34
C GLY A 127 -3.57 -5.80 4.57
N SER A 128 -4.68 -5.48 5.23
CA SER A 128 -6.01 -5.50 4.63
C SER A 128 -6.35 -4.24 3.82
N ASP A 129 -5.64 -3.14 4.03
CA ASP A 129 -5.86 -1.85 3.38
C ASP A 129 -4.61 -1.46 2.58
N ILE A 130 -4.61 -1.80 1.29
CA ILE A 130 -3.46 -1.58 0.39
C ILE A 130 -3.00 -0.12 0.36
N SER A 131 -3.89 0.86 0.51
CA SER A 131 -3.50 2.27 0.56
C SER A 131 -2.63 2.59 1.77
N GLY A 132 -2.93 1.98 2.92
CA GLY A 132 -2.14 2.11 4.14
C GLY A 132 -0.84 1.31 4.11
N VAL A 133 -0.84 0.14 3.47
CA VAL A 133 0.37 -0.67 3.29
C VAL A 133 1.33 0.01 2.32
N ALA A 134 0.82 0.53 1.19
CA ALA A 134 1.58 1.34 0.24
C ALA A 134 2.18 2.59 0.89
N ARG A 135 1.43 3.24 1.79
CA ARG A 135 1.92 4.37 2.59
C ARG A 135 3.14 4.01 3.43
N VAL A 136 3.12 2.85 4.10
CA VAL A 136 4.29 2.35 4.85
C VAL A 136 5.45 2.02 3.90
N GLY A 137 5.16 1.38 2.77
CA GLY A 137 6.17 1.05 1.77
C GLY A 137 6.89 2.29 1.25
N PHE A 138 6.13 3.31 0.86
CA PHE A 138 6.65 4.62 0.49
C PHE A 138 7.48 5.24 1.61
N ALA A 139 6.99 5.24 2.86
CA ALA A 139 7.70 5.83 3.98
C ALA A 139 9.08 5.19 4.21
N PHE A 140 9.18 3.86 4.07
CA PHE A 140 10.44 3.14 4.22
C PHE A 140 11.39 3.36 3.05
N ILE A 141 10.88 3.44 1.82
CA ILE A 141 11.68 3.84 0.66
C ILE A 141 12.19 5.27 0.83
N TRP A 142 11.33 6.23 1.18
CA TRP A 142 11.73 7.62 1.50
C TRP A 142 12.80 7.67 2.60
N ALA A 143 12.61 6.88 3.67
CA ALA A 143 13.55 6.78 4.77
C ALA A 143 14.91 6.20 4.36
N GLY A 144 14.97 5.41 3.28
CA GLY A 144 16.20 4.90 2.68
C GLY A 144 16.38 3.38 2.79
N VAL A 145 15.33 2.62 3.11
CA VAL A 145 15.38 1.15 3.06
C VAL A 145 15.52 0.70 1.60
N GLU A 146 16.53 -0.11 1.31
CA GLU A 146 16.93 -0.42 -0.08
C GLU A 146 16.01 -1.44 -0.75
N ASN A 147 15.39 -2.35 0.01
CA ASN A 147 14.56 -3.42 -0.52
C ASN A 147 13.24 -3.54 0.25
N VAL A 148 12.19 -2.90 -0.29
CA VAL A 148 10.84 -2.91 0.28
C VAL A 148 9.90 -3.60 -0.69
N LYS A 149 9.22 -4.63 -0.19
CA LYS A 149 8.21 -5.41 -0.92
C LYS A 149 6.85 -5.25 -0.28
N ILE A 150 5.79 -5.43 -1.06
CA ILE A 150 4.40 -5.51 -0.63
C ILE A 150 3.82 -6.81 -1.19
N LEU A 151 3.24 -7.64 -0.34
CA LEU A 151 2.47 -8.80 -0.78
C LEU A 151 1.23 -8.30 -1.53
N ASP A 152 1.21 -8.52 -2.84
CA ASP A 152 0.14 -8.08 -3.71
C ASP A 152 -1.15 -8.88 -3.44
N GLY A 153 -2.28 -8.20 -3.30
CA GLY A 153 -3.53 -8.78 -2.80
C GLY A 153 -3.56 -9.10 -1.29
N GLY A 154 -2.49 -8.79 -0.55
CA GLY A 154 -2.45 -8.82 0.91
C GLY A 154 -2.71 -10.21 1.53
N LEU A 155 -3.29 -10.21 2.73
CA LEU A 155 -3.51 -11.45 3.51
C LEU A 155 -4.47 -12.42 2.81
N GLU A 156 -5.44 -11.91 2.03
CA GLU A 156 -6.37 -12.77 1.28
C GLU A 156 -5.65 -13.52 0.15
N ALA A 157 -4.72 -12.89 -0.56
CA ALA A 157 -3.88 -13.58 -1.56
C ALA A 157 -3.05 -14.70 -0.91
N TRP A 158 -2.49 -14.46 0.29
CA TRP A 158 -1.77 -15.49 1.05
C TRP A 158 -2.66 -16.69 1.40
N LYS A 159 -3.88 -16.43 1.91
CA LYS A 159 -4.86 -17.48 2.24
C LYS A 159 -5.29 -18.25 0.98
N ASN A 160 -5.53 -17.54 -0.13
CA ASN A 160 -5.93 -18.13 -1.41
C ASN A 160 -4.84 -19.02 -2.03
N ALA A 161 -3.57 -18.71 -1.79
CA ALA A 161 -2.43 -19.56 -2.15
C ALA A 161 -2.32 -20.83 -1.27
N GLY A 162 -3.18 -20.98 -0.25
CA GLY A 162 -3.23 -22.16 0.62
C GLY A 162 -2.18 -22.18 1.73
N TYR A 163 -1.51 -21.06 1.98
CA TYR A 163 -0.47 -20.95 2.98
C TYR A 163 -1.03 -20.77 4.40
N GLN A 164 -0.32 -21.32 5.38
CA GLN A 164 -0.74 -21.31 6.78
C GLN A 164 -0.54 -19.94 7.43
N LEU A 165 -1.33 -19.67 8.47
CA LEU A 165 -1.18 -18.51 9.35
C LEU A 165 -0.60 -18.94 10.70
N GLU A 166 0.08 -18.01 11.35
CA GLU A 166 0.48 -18.06 12.75
C GLU A 166 -0.47 -17.20 13.60
N THR A 167 -0.67 -17.56 14.87
CA THR A 167 -1.45 -16.79 15.84
C THR A 167 -0.64 -16.33 17.04
N THR A 168 0.62 -16.74 17.13
CA THR A 168 1.54 -16.33 18.21
C THR A 168 2.10 -14.96 17.88
N LEU A 169 1.92 -13.98 18.77
CA LEU A 169 2.46 -12.65 18.57
C LEU A 169 3.99 -12.68 18.52
N ASN A 170 4.56 -12.14 17.45
CA ASN A 170 6.00 -12.03 17.27
C ASN A 170 6.53 -10.73 17.89
N THR A 171 7.68 -10.81 18.56
CA THR A 171 8.33 -9.64 19.19
C THR A 171 9.50 -9.18 18.33
N PRO A 172 9.58 -7.87 18.00
CA PRO A 172 10.68 -7.36 17.19
C PRO A 172 12.03 -7.47 17.93
N ARG A 173 13.12 -7.55 17.17
CA ARG A 173 14.48 -7.44 17.68
C ARG A 173 15.06 -6.09 17.26
N PRO A 174 15.15 -5.11 18.17
CA PRO A 174 15.60 -3.79 17.79
C PRO A 174 17.02 -3.78 17.19
N ALA A 175 17.22 -2.94 16.20
CA ALA A 175 18.54 -2.64 15.63
C ALA A 175 19.17 -1.46 16.38
N ALA A 176 20.51 -1.42 16.44
CA ALA A 176 21.24 -0.36 17.13
C ALA A 176 21.39 0.91 16.28
N GLU A 177 21.53 0.76 14.97
CA GLU A 177 21.74 1.84 14.01
C GLU A 177 21.10 1.48 12.66
N PHE A 178 20.68 2.48 11.89
CA PHE A 178 20.00 2.24 10.61
C PHE A 178 20.98 1.85 9.50
N GLY A 179 22.22 2.35 9.54
CA GLY A 179 23.22 2.11 8.50
C GLY A 179 23.14 3.07 7.31
N GLY A 180 22.48 4.22 7.46
CA GLY A 180 22.35 5.26 6.43
C GLY A 180 21.81 6.57 7.00
N GLN A 181 21.68 7.58 6.14
CA GLN A 181 20.96 8.82 6.48
C GLN A 181 19.45 8.58 6.36
N VAL A 182 18.68 9.18 7.28
CA VAL A 182 17.23 9.27 7.17
C VAL A 182 16.85 10.76 7.02
N PRO A 183 16.07 11.15 6.00
CA PRO A 183 15.63 10.31 4.89
C PRO A 183 16.78 10.03 3.92
N GLY A 184 16.78 8.83 3.33
CA GLY A 184 17.72 8.45 2.28
C GLY A 184 17.33 9.00 0.91
N ASN A 185 16.04 9.22 0.66
CA ASN A 185 15.50 9.73 -0.61
C ASN A 185 14.59 10.95 -0.35
N PRO A 186 15.12 12.08 0.15
CA PRO A 186 14.34 13.27 0.48
C PRO A 186 13.51 13.82 -0.68
N GLU A 187 13.96 13.62 -1.93
CA GLU A 187 13.32 14.08 -3.16
C GLU A 187 11.93 13.47 -3.40
N PHE A 188 11.62 12.34 -2.77
CA PHE A 188 10.31 11.69 -2.92
C PHE A 188 9.19 12.38 -2.13
N VAL A 189 9.50 13.31 -1.23
CA VAL A 189 8.51 14.13 -0.53
C VAL A 189 8.67 15.59 -0.94
N LEU A 190 7.64 16.15 -1.57
CA LEU A 190 7.65 17.55 -2.01
C LEU A 190 6.98 18.46 -0.95
N PRO A 191 7.71 19.43 -0.38
CA PRO A 191 7.15 20.39 0.57
C PRO A 191 6.01 21.23 -0.03
N ILE A 192 5.05 21.61 0.81
CA ILE A 192 3.86 22.35 0.38
C ILE A 192 4.15 23.68 -0.32
N GLU A 193 5.19 24.39 0.11
CA GLU A 193 5.60 25.65 -0.51
C GLU A 193 6.19 25.42 -1.90
N ASP A 194 6.95 24.34 -2.07
CA ASP A 194 7.53 23.96 -3.37
C ASP A 194 6.44 23.49 -4.34
N VAL A 195 5.41 22.80 -3.85
CA VAL A 195 4.20 22.47 -4.65
C VAL A 195 3.55 23.74 -5.17
N ARG A 196 3.32 24.75 -4.30
CA ARG A 196 2.68 26.01 -4.69
C ARG A 196 3.51 26.76 -5.74
N ASN A 197 4.81 26.90 -5.48
CA ASN A 197 5.72 27.56 -6.42
C ASN A 197 5.75 26.84 -7.78
N LYS A 198 5.79 25.50 -7.78
CA LYS A 198 5.77 24.71 -9.03
C LYS A 198 4.45 24.83 -9.79
N LEU A 199 3.31 24.85 -9.10
CA LEU A 199 2.01 25.11 -9.73
C LEU A 199 1.95 26.48 -10.43
N GLU A 200 2.64 27.48 -9.89
CA GLU A 200 2.68 28.84 -10.44
C GLU A 200 3.72 29.00 -11.57
N GLU A 201 4.89 28.38 -11.44
CA GLU A 201 6.06 28.69 -12.27
C GLU A 201 6.44 27.59 -13.28
N ASP A 202 6.07 26.32 -13.02
CA ASP A 202 6.53 25.17 -13.79
C ASP A 202 5.43 24.58 -14.65
N THR A 203 5.43 24.95 -15.93
CA THR A 203 4.44 24.45 -16.91
C THR A 203 4.49 22.94 -17.13
N ASN A 204 5.59 22.25 -16.76
CA ASN A 204 5.72 20.80 -16.87
C ASN A 204 5.33 20.06 -15.59
N PHE A 205 5.18 20.75 -14.47
CA PHE A 205 4.79 20.15 -13.21
C PHE A 205 3.30 19.84 -13.17
N ARG A 206 2.94 18.68 -12.63
CA ARG A 206 1.54 18.29 -12.40
C ARG A 206 1.38 17.77 -10.98
N LEU A 207 0.56 18.48 -10.20
CA LEU A 207 0.06 17.98 -8.93
C LEU A 207 -1.15 17.08 -9.20
N VAL A 208 -0.98 15.77 -9.02
CA VAL A 208 -1.94 14.74 -9.43
C VAL A 208 -2.77 14.28 -8.23
N SER A 209 -4.07 14.53 -8.28
CA SER A 209 -5.03 14.16 -7.24
C SER A 209 -5.46 12.70 -7.37
N ILE A 210 -5.13 11.88 -6.35
CA ILE A 210 -5.57 10.48 -6.21
C ILE A 210 -6.77 10.41 -5.27
N ARG A 211 -7.73 11.31 -5.49
CA ARG A 211 -9.00 11.42 -4.75
C ARG A 211 -10.15 10.95 -5.65
N PRO A 212 -11.23 10.37 -5.08
CA PRO A 212 -12.48 10.14 -5.80
C PRO A 212 -12.95 11.38 -6.56
N TYR A 213 -13.69 11.19 -7.65
CA TYR A 213 -14.07 12.30 -8.52
C TYR A 213 -14.89 13.37 -7.79
N GLU A 214 -15.82 12.96 -6.92
CA GLU A 214 -16.67 13.84 -6.11
C GLU A 214 -15.85 14.68 -5.11
N GLU A 215 -14.72 14.13 -4.66
CA GLU A 215 -13.75 14.84 -3.84
C GLU A 215 -12.95 15.86 -4.66
N PHE A 216 -12.50 15.48 -5.86
CA PHE A 216 -11.73 16.31 -6.79
C PHE A 216 -12.52 17.55 -7.25
N ILE A 217 -13.80 17.39 -7.57
CA ILE A 217 -14.66 18.51 -7.98
C ILE A 217 -15.22 19.32 -6.79
N GLY A 218 -14.90 18.94 -5.55
CA GLY A 218 -15.33 19.67 -4.35
C GLY A 218 -16.80 19.51 -3.98
N GLU A 219 -17.45 18.41 -4.37
CA GLU A 219 -18.79 18.06 -3.88
C GLU A 219 -18.76 17.64 -2.41
N THR A 220 -17.71 16.92 -2.01
CA THR A 220 -17.46 16.45 -0.65
C THR A 220 -15.97 16.58 -0.31
N SER A 221 -15.64 16.72 0.97
CA SER A 221 -14.23 16.59 1.39
C SER A 221 -13.77 15.14 1.43
N GLY A 222 -14.70 14.18 1.49
CA GLY A 222 -14.44 12.74 1.64
C GLY A 222 -14.21 12.29 3.08
N TYR A 223 -14.03 13.21 4.03
CA TYR A 223 -13.63 12.89 5.40
C TYR A 223 -14.45 13.70 6.41
N SER A 224 -14.90 13.04 7.48
CA SER A 224 -15.69 13.69 8.52
C SER A 224 -14.94 14.73 9.34
N PHE A 225 -13.60 14.69 9.31
CA PHE A 225 -12.71 15.61 10.02
C PHE A 225 -12.06 16.65 9.11
N ILE A 226 -12.35 16.65 7.80
CA ILE A 226 -11.88 17.68 6.86
C ILE A 226 -13.09 18.54 6.49
N ALA A 227 -13.07 19.80 6.92
CA ALA A 227 -14.23 20.68 6.83
C ALA A 227 -14.50 21.19 5.41
N LYS A 228 -13.44 21.57 4.69
CA LYS A 228 -13.53 22.21 3.37
C LYS A 228 -13.44 21.18 2.26
N ALA A 229 -14.24 21.39 1.21
CA ALA A 229 -14.23 20.60 -0.02
C ALA A 229 -13.83 21.49 -1.19
N GLY A 230 -12.95 20.97 -2.05
CA GLY A 230 -12.32 21.67 -3.16
C GLY A 230 -11.01 20.95 -3.50
N GLU A 231 -10.20 21.58 -4.31
CA GLU A 231 -8.91 21.03 -4.75
C GLU A 231 -7.88 22.16 -4.92
N PRO A 232 -6.56 21.94 -4.71
CA PRO A 232 -5.53 22.91 -5.08
C PRO A 232 -5.71 23.37 -6.52
N LYS A 233 -5.65 24.69 -6.75
CA LYS A 233 -5.80 25.26 -8.09
C LYS A 233 -4.69 24.72 -9.01
N GLY A 234 -5.09 24.23 -10.19
CA GLY A 234 -4.18 23.67 -11.18
C GLY A 234 -3.82 22.19 -10.95
N ALA A 235 -4.34 21.57 -9.89
CA ALA A 235 -4.25 20.13 -9.76
C ALA A 235 -5.06 19.41 -10.85
N VAL A 236 -4.53 18.29 -11.31
CA VAL A 236 -5.17 17.43 -12.31
C VAL A 236 -5.70 16.16 -11.63
N TRP A 237 -6.79 15.61 -12.15
CA TRP A 237 -7.34 14.37 -11.61
C TRP A 237 -6.55 13.16 -12.11
N GLY A 238 -6.08 12.34 -11.18
CA GLY A 238 -5.36 11.09 -11.46
C GLY A 238 -6.16 9.86 -11.07
N LYS A 239 -7.49 9.90 -11.08
CA LYS A 239 -8.37 8.79 -10.64
C LYS A 239 -8.31 8.50 -9.13
N GLY A 240 -9.40 7.96 -8.59
CA GLY A 240 -9.47 7.55 -7.18
C GLY A 240 -8.59 6.34 -6.90
N GLY A 241 -8.06 6.22 -5.69
CA GLY A 241 -7.14 5.12 -5.32
C GLY A 241 -7.69 3.71 -5.55
N SER A 242 -9.01 3.51 -5.48
CA SER A 242 -9.65 2.22 -5.76
C SER A 242 -9.58 1.81 -7.23
N GLU A 243 -9.43 2.76 -8.15
CA GLU A 243 -9.31 2.49 -9.60
C GLU A 243 -7.94 1.89 -9.96
N TYR A 244 -7.00 1.86 -9.01
CA TYR A 244 -5.68 1.23 -9.15
C TYR A 244 -5.64 -0.21 -8.63
N ILE A 245 -6.78 -0.75 -8.18
CA ILE A 245 -6.88 -2.04 -7.52
C ILE A 245 -7.82 -2.95 -8.32
N ASN A 246 -7.35 -4.15 -8.65
CA ASN A 246 -8.13 -5.20 -9.30
C ASN A 246 -9.18 -5.79 -8.35
N GLU A 247 -10.15 -6.52 -8.91
CA GLU A 247 -11.22 -7.15 -8.12
C GLU A 247 -10.69 -8.17 -7.08
N ASP A 248 -9.53 -8.78 -7.32
CA ASP A 248 -8.88 -9.72 -6.41
C ASP A 248 -8.00 -9.03 -5.34
N GLY A 249 -7.97 -7.69 -5.34
CA GLY A 249 -7.20 -6.89 -4.40
C GLY A 249 -5.75 -6.62 -4.82
N THR A 250 -5.31 -7.16 -5.97
CA THR A 250 -3.98 -6.85 -6.51
C THR A 250 -3.91 -5.44 -7.09
N VAL A 251 -2.73 -4.85 -7.12
CA VAL A 251 -2.49 -3.53 -7.73
C VAL A 251 -2.37 -3.67 -9.25
N ILE A 252 -2.94 -2.74 -10.01
CA ILE A 252 -2.80 -2.73 -11.46
C ILE A 252 -1.33 -2.58 -11.89
N THR A 253 -1.02 -3.12 -13.05
CA THR A 253 0.29 -3.00 -13.69
C THR A 253 0.53 -1.58 -14.23
N MET A 254 1.78 -1.28 -14.57
CA MET A 254 2.15 -0.01 -15.21
C MET A 254 1.43 0.20 -16.55
N ASP A 255 1.19 -0.87 -17.32
CA ASP A 255 0.50 -0.74 -18.61
C ASP A 255 -0.99 -0.48 -18.43
N GLU A 256 -1.65 -1.16 -17.49
CA GLU A 256 -3.04 -0.84 -17.10
C GLU A 256 -3.16 0.58 -16.52
N MET A 257 -2.15 1.05 -15.78
CA MET A 257 -2.12 2.43 -15.27
C MET A 257 -1.97 3.46 -16.40
N LYS A 258 -1.21 3.16 -17.47
CA LYS A 258 -1.15 4.02 -18.66
C LYS A 258 -2.51 4.09 -19.35
N GLU A 259 -3.19 2.95 -19.49
CA GLU A 259 -4.55 2.89 -20.04
C GLU A 259 -5.54 3.69 -19.17
N LEU A 260 -5.45 3.57 -17.84
CA LEU A 260 -6.25 4.33 -16.88
C LEU A 260 -6.05 5.85 -17.00
N TRP A 261 -4.85 6.28 -17.39
CA TRP A 261 -4.48 7.69 -17.56
C TRP A 261 -4.70 8.24 -18.97
N GLU A 262 -5.17 7.41 -19.92
CA GLU A 262 -5.47 7.89 -21.27
C GLU A 262 -6.49 9.03 -21.25
N GLY A 263 -6.13 10.14 -21.89
CA GLY A 263 -7.00 11.32 -22.01
C GLY A 263 -7.04 12.24 -20.79
N LEU A 264 -6.25 11.99 -19.75
CA LEU A 264 -6.09 12.92 -18.63
C LEU A 264 -5.11 14.07 -18.96
N ASP A 265 -5.14 15.14 -18.17
CA ASP A 265 -4.38 16.39 -18.40
C ASP A 265 -2.88 16.33 -18.01
N PHE A 266 -2.32 15.12 -17.97
CA PHE A 266 -0.92 14.86 -17.69
C PHE A 266 -0.43 13.59 -18.39
N THR A 267 0.88 13.43 -18.47
CA THR A 267 1.56 12.27 -19.05
C THR A 267 2.78 11.90 -18.22
N LEU A 268 3.42 10.78 -18.55
CA LEU A 268 4.66 10.33 -17.91
C LEU A 268 5.88 11.22 -18.22
N ASP A 269 5.79 12.14 -19.19
CA ASP A 269 6.84 13.12 -19.49
C ASP A 269 6.83 14.32 -18.53
N ASN A 270 5.74 14.50 -17.79
CA ASN A 270 5.61 15.57 -16.79
C ASN A 270 6.39 15.26 -15.52
N GLU A 271 6.72 16.28 -14.73
CA GLU A 271 7.13 16.08 -13.34
C GLU A 271 5.88 15.88 -12.49
N LEU A 272 5.70 14.69 -11.92
CA LEU A 272 4.47 14.32 -11.23
C LEU A 272 4.65 14.41 -9.71
N SER A 273 3.68 15.03 -9.01
CA SER A 273 3.59 14.89 -7.55
C SER A 273 2.20 14.40 -7.18
N PHE A 274 2.14 13.21 -6.57
CA PHE A 274 0.87 12.58 -6.18
C PHE A 274 0.44 13.06 -4.80
N TYR A 275 -0.86 13.18 -4.58
CA TYR A 275 -1.43 13.42 -3.25
C TYR A 275 -2.86 12.88 -3.17
N SER A 276 -3.41 12.79 -1.96
CA SER A 276 -4.84 12.55 -1.75
C SER A 276 -5.32 13.34 -0.53
N GLY A 277 -6.36 12.90 0.19
CA GLY A 277 -6.77 13.58 1.43
C GLY A 277 -5.64 13.65 2.47
N ARG A 278 -4.96 12.53 2.70
CA ARG A 278 -3.81 12.36 3.61
C ARG A 278 -2.70 11.48 2.99
N SER A 279 -2.66 11.43 1.65
CA SER A 279 -1.60 10.81 0.85
C SER A 279 -1.38 9.30 0.99
N TRP A 280 -2.35 8.54 1.53
CA TRP A 280 -2.31 7.07 1.51
C TRP A 280 -2.44 6.55 0.07
N ASN A 281 -3.55 6.88 -0.59
CA ASN A 281 -3.78 6.48 -1.98
C ASN A 281 -2.71 6.98 -2.94
N ALA A 282 -2.06 8.11 -2.66
CA ALA A 282 -0.97 8.65 -3.48
C ALA A 282 0.26 7.73 -3.56
N ALA A 283 0.46 6.90 -2.53
CA ALA A 283 1.57 5.95 -2.51
C ALA A 283 1.40 4.81 -3.52
N ILE A 284 0.17 4.49 -3.95
CA ILE A 284 -0.08 3.40 -4.90
C ILE A 284 0.53 3.72 -6.28
N PRO A 285 0.12 4.78 -7.02
CA PRO A 285 0.72 5.11 -8.30
C PRO A 285 2.20 5.46 -8.19
N PHE A 286 2.63 6.07 -7.07
CA PHE A 286 4.05 6.29 -6.81
C PHE A 286 4.85 4.97 -6.84
N LEU A 287 4.38 3.95 -6.13
CA LEU A 287 5.09 2.67 -6.04
C LEU A 287 5.05 1.89 -7.35
N ILE A 288 3.93 1.95 -8.11
CA ILE A 288 3.84 1.38 -9.46
C ILE A 288 4.91 2.03 -10.36
N MET A 289 5.02 3.36 -10.35
CA MET A 289 6.05 4.07 -11.12
C MET A 289 7.47 3.76 -10.63
N TYR A 290 7.68 3.70 -9.32
CA TYR A 290 8.98 3.42 -8.71
C TYR A 290 9.54 2.06 -9.13
N GLU A 291 8.72 1.00 -9.06
CA GLU A 291 9.16 -0.35 -9.43
C GLU A 291 9.41 -0.50 -10.94
N ASN A 292 8.81 0.37 -11.76
CA ASN A 292 9.02 0.44 -13.21
C ASN A 292 10.12 1.42 -13.63
N GLY A 293 10.89 1.94 -12.66
CA GLY A 293 12.12 2.69 -12.92
C GLY A 293 11.94 4.16 -13.28
N TYR A 294 10.74 4.71 -13.13
CA TYR A 294 10.53 6.16 -13.23
C TYR A 294 11.25 6.89 -12.09
N THR A 295 11.60 8.16 -12.29
CA THR A 295 12.30 8.99 -11.29
C THR A 295 11.80 10.43 -11.21
N ASN A 296 10.92 10.84 -12.11
CA ASN A 296 10.32 12.17 -12.21
C ASN A 296 9.01 12.27 -11.41
N MET A 297 9.02 11.69 -10.20
CA MET A 297 7.83 11.61 -9.36
C MET A 297 8.13 11.81 -7.87
N SER A 298 7.20 12.45 -7.18
CA SER A 298 7.21 12.66 -5.73
C SER A 298 5.81 12.50 -5.13
N ILE A 299 5.70 12.60 -3.81
CA ILE A 299 4.42 12.75 -3.11
C ILE A 299 4.38 14.11 -2.41
N TYR A 300 3.32 14.87 -2.65
CA TYR A 300 2.94 15.98 -1.79
C TYR A 300 2.25 15.43 -0.54
N ASP A 301 3.07 15.21 0.49
CA ASP A 301 2.69 14.40 1.63
C ASP A 301 1.49 14.94 2.42
N GLY A 302 1.38 16.27 2.51
CA GLY A 302 0.34 16.93 3.29
C GLY A 302 -1.08 16.72 2.77
N GLY A 303 -1.22 16.41 1.48
CA GLY A 303 -2.52 16.20 0.85
C GLY A 303 -3.47 17.39 0.95
N TRP A 304 -4.74 17.14 0.60
CA TRP A 304 -5.80 18.14 0.75
C TRP A 304 -5.94 18.60 2.21
N TYR A 305 -5.71 17.70 3.18
CA TYR A 305 -5.80 18.03 4.59
C TYR A 305 -4.92 19.22 4.99
N ARG A 306 -3.65 19.23 4.56
CA ARG A 306 -2.72 20.33 4.86
C ARG A 306 -3.02 21.57 4.02
N TRP A 307 -3.38 21.40 2.75
CA TRP A 307 -3.70 22.51 1.87
C TRP A 307 -4.85 23.37 2.43
N GLN A 308 -5.95 22.74 2.81
CA GLN A 308 -7.14 23.44 3.30
C GLN A 308 -6.99 24.10 4.68
N LEU A 309 -5.87 23.89 5.38
CA LEU A 309 -5.57 24.62 6.62
C LEU A 309 -4.98 26.01 6.37
N ASN A 310 -4.59 26.33 5.12
CA ASN A 310 -4.06 27.63 4.77
C ASN A 310 -5.09 28.45 4.00
N ASN A 311 -5.67 29.46 4.66
CA ASN A 311 -6.75 30.30 4.12
C ASN A 311 -6.39 31.04 2.82
N GLU A 312 -5.11 31.37 2.62
CA GLU A 312 -4.66 32.17 1.47
C GLU A 312 -4.42 31.31 0.21
N PHE A 313 -4.38 29.98 0.35
CA PHE A 313 -4.05 29.12 -0.77
C PHE A 313 -5.17 29.10 -1.81
N GLU A 314 -4.77 29.19 -3.07
CA GLU A 314 -5.70 29.13 -4.20
C GLU A 314 -6.23 27.71 -4.38
N VAL A 315 -7.53 27.63 -4.70
CA VAL A 315 -8.26 26.38 -4.88
C VAL A 315 -9.18 26.48 -6.11
N GLN A 316 -9.60 25.32 -6.57
CA GLN A 316 -10.65 25.15 -7.57
C GLN A 316 -11.82 24.33 -6.99
N VAL A 317 -13.03 24.61 -7.47
CA VAL A 317 -14.25 23.83 -7.24
C VAL A 317 -14.91 23.59 -8.59
N GLY A 318 -15.24 22.33 -8.88
CA GLY A 318 -15.60 21.87 -10.23
C GLY A 318 -14.41 21.31 -11.01
N ASP A 319 -14.70 20.67 -12.12
CA ASP A 319 -13.68 20.13 -13.04
C ASP A 319 -13.01 21.28 -13.81
N PRO A 320 -11.68 21.44 -13.77
CA PRO A 320 -10.96 22.49 -14.50
C PRO A 320 -11.10 22.38 -16.03
N ALA A 321 -11.53 21.23 -16.57
CA ALA A 321 -11.88 21.08 -17.98
C ALA A 321 -13.29 21.60 -18.32
N SER A 322 -14.08 21.98 -17.31
CA SER A 322 -15.44 22.53 -17.47
C SER A 322 -15.43 24.06 -17.42
N ASP A 323 -16.35 24.69 -18.16
CA ASP A 323 -16.61 26.15 -18.11
C ASP A 323 -17.16 26.61 -16.74
N ASP A 324 -17.64 25.68 -15.90
CA ASP A 324 -18.26 25.96 -14.60
C ASP A 324 -17.26 25.97 -13.43
N VAL A 325 -15.96 25.78 -13.69
CA VAL A 325 -14.93 25.79 -12.63
C VAL A 325 -14.85 27.15 -11.92
N ILE A 326 -14.81 27.12 -10.60
CA ILE A 326 -14.66 28.31 -9.76
C ILE A 326 -13.28 28.30 -9.14
N TYR A 327 -12.49 29.35 -9.40
CA TYR A 327 -11.23 29.61 -8.71
C TYR A 327 -11.45 30.60 -7.57
N THR A 328 -10.95 30.24 -6.39
CA THR A 328 -11.07 31.04 -5.18
C THR A 328 -9.93 30.72 -4.21
N THR A 329 -10.03 31.13 -2.96
CA THR A 329 -9.12 30.73 -1.89
C THR A 329 -9.78 29.75 -0.93
N VAL A 330 -8.95 29.04 -0.15
CA VAL A 330 -9.43 28.18 0.94
C VAL A 330 -10.37 28.95 1.87
N GLU A 331 -10.09 30.21 2.21
CA GLU A 331 -10.91 31.03 3.12
C GLU A 331 -12.40 31.03 2.74
N GLU A 332 -12.69 31.19 1.44
CA GLU A 332 -14.03 31.33 0.87
C GLU A 332 -14.79 29.99 0.77
N LEU A 333 -14.14 28.84 0.97
CA LEU A 333 -14.80 27.54 0.94
C LEU A 333 -15.68 27.31 2.19
N PRO A 334 -16.90 26.74 2.02
CA PRO A 334 -17.78 26.42 3.14
C PRO A 334 -17.28 25.21 3.94
N ASN A 335 -17.74 25.09 5.19
CA ASN A 335 -17.35 24.03 6.13
C ASN A 335 -18.39 22.90 6.25
N ASP A 336 -19.43 22.89 5.43
CA ASP A 336 -20.61 22.01 5.54
C ASP A 336 -20.56 20.78 4.63
N LYS A 337 -19.44 20.58 3.92
CA LYS A 337 -19.23 19.50 2.95
C LYS A 337 -18.39 18.33 3.47
N ALA A 338 -18.18 18.24 4.78
CA ALA A 338 -17.56 17.07 5.39
C ALA A 338 -18.44 15.82 5.25
N ALA A 339 -17.83 14.65 5.10
CA ALA A 339 -18.56 13.39 5.15
C ALA A 339 -19.26 13.21 6.51
N LYS A 340 -20.48 12.68 6.51
CA LYS A 340 -21.28 12.50 7.73
C LYS A 340 -20.98 11.19 8.44
#